data_AF-A0A848Y9T9-F1
#
_entry.id   AF-A0A848Y9T9-F1
#
_cell.length_a   1.000
_cell.length_b   1.000
_cell.length_c   1.000
_cell.angle_alpha   90.00
_cell.angle_beta   90.00
_cell.angle_gamma   90.00
#
_symmetry.space_group_name_H-M   'P 1'
#
loop_
_entity.id
_entity.type
_entity.pdbx_description
1 polymer ?
#
loop_
_entity_poly.entity_id
_entity_poly.type
_entity_poly.pdbx_seq_one_letter_code
_entity_poly.pdbx_strand_id
1 'polypeptide(L)'
;MADNTSEVQSYDDHKATYDGFISGCIAITLGTFFILVALVICGLANTHYITNLIVGVGGMFLGMAIIAVEAKAGSNYLTSLICWIVFALIAVFMVT
;
A
#
# COMPACT_ATOMS: atom_id res chain seq x y z
N MET A 1 -35.25 -18.53 28.64
CA MET A 1 -33.92 -17.92 28.67
C MET A 1 -33.57 -17.68 27.22
N ALA A 2 -33.56 -16.43 26.77
CA ALA A 2 -33.29 -16.13 25.36
C ALA A 2 -31.82 -16.47 25.07
N ASP A 3 -31.58 -17.16 23.96
CA ASP A 3 -30.26 -17.58 23.52
C ASP A 3 -29.57 -16.40 22.82
N ASN A 4 -28.88 -15.59 23.62
CA ASN A 4 -28.17 -14.39 23.18
C ASN A 4 -26.90 -14.71 22.37
N THR A 5 -26.57 -15.98 22.12
CA THR A 5 -25.37 -16.38 21.37
C THR A 5 -25.46 -16.03 19.88
N SER A 6 -26.68 -16.02 19.33
CA SER A 6 -26.96 -15.66 17.93
C SER A 6 -26.63 -14.21 17.59
N GLU A 7 -26.94 -13.26 18.48
CA GLU A 7 -26.63 -11.83 18.29
C GLU A 7 -25.12 -11.56 18.37
N VAL A 8 -24.41 -12.25 19.27
CA VAL A 8 -22.95 -12.14 19.42
C VAL A 8 -22.24 -12.66 18.18
N GLN A 9 -22.65 -13.84 17.67
CA GLN A 9 -22.06 -14.42 16.47
C GLN A 9 -22.30 -13.55 15.21
N SER A 10 -23.50 -12.97 15.07
CA SER A 10 -23.78 -12.04 13.95
C SER A 10 -22.94 -10.76 14.00
N TYR A 11 -22.62 -10.27 15.20
CA TYR A 11 -21.78 -9.08 15.36
C TYR A 11 -20.32 -9.37 14.99
N ASP A 12 -19.78 -10.52 15.41
CA ASP A 12 -18.39 -10.91 15.12
C ASP A 12 -18.16 -11.10 13.62
N ASP A 13 -19.12 -11.69 12.90
CA ASP A 13 -19.06 -11.88 11.44
C ASP A 13 -19.08 -10.54 10.68
N HIS A 14 -19.92 -9.59 11.13
CA HIS A 14 -19.96 -8.24 10.57
C HIS A 14 -18.67 -7.47 10.84
N LYS A 15 -18.10 -7.60 12.04
CA LYS A 15 -16.84 -6.98 12.40
C LYS A 15 -15.69 -7.51 11.54
N ALA A 16 -15.58 -8.82 11.36
CA ALA A 16 -14.55 -9.43 10.53
C ALA A 16 -14.63 -8.95 9.06
N THR A 17 -15.84 -8.80 8.53
CA THR A 17 -16.05 -8.27 7.17
C THR A 17 -15.62 -6.80 7.07
N TYR A 18 -15.97 -5.98 8.07
CA TYR A 18 -15.59 -4.58 8.11
C TYR A 18 -14.06 -4.40 8.20
N ASP A 19 -13.39 -5.15 9.06
CA ASP A 19 -11.93 -5.12 9.22
C ASP A 19 -11.23 -5.53 7.91
N GLY A 20 -11.76 -6.55 7.22
CA GLY A 20 -11.27 -6.96 5.90
C GLY A 20 -11.45 -5.88 4.82
N PHE A 21 -12.59 -5.20 4.81
CA PHE A 21 -12.87 -4.10 3.89
C PHE A 21 -11.92 -2.92 4.12
N ILE A 22 -11.75 -2.48 5.38
CA ILE A 22 -10.86 -1.37 5.73
C ILE A 22 -9.42 -1.69 5.36
N SER A 23 -8.96 -2.92 5.66
CA SER A 23 -7.63 -3.39 5.27
C SER A 23 -7.44 -3.34 3.74
N GLY A 24 -8.43 -3.81 2.97
CA GLY A 24 -8.39 -3.75 1.51
C GLY A 24 -8.35 -2.31 0.97
N CYS A 25 -9.10 -1.39 1.55
CA CYS A 25 -9.07 0.02 1.18
C CYS A 25 -7.68 0.63 1.41
N ILE A 26 -7.05 0.36 2.56
CA ILE A 26 -5.70 0.86 2.87
C ILE A 26 -4.68 0.34 1.85
N ALA A 27 -4.74 -0.95 1.49
CA ALA A 27 -3.87 -1.54 0.48
C ALA A 27 -3.98 -0.84 -0.89
N ILE A 28 -5.20 -0.58 -1.35
CA ILE A 28 -5.46 0.11 -2.62
C ILE A 28 -4.94 1.55 -2.59
N THR A 29 -5.19 2.27 -1.48
CA THR A 29 -4.70 3.64 -1.30
C THR A 29 -3.18 3.70 -1.34
N LEU A 30 -2.48 2.83 -0.60
CA LEU A 30 -1.02 2.77 -0.63
C LEU A 30 -0.48 2.40 -2.01
N GLY A 31 -1.09 1.43 -2.69
CA GLY A 31 -0.70 1.04 -4.05
C GLY A 31 -0.81 2.21 -5.03
N THR A 32 -1.88 3.00 -4.91
CA THR A 32 -2.07 4.22 -5.71
C THR A 32 -0.94 5.21 -5.49
N PHE A 33 -0.52 5.40 -4.24
CA PHE A 33 0.59 6.31 -3.93
C PHE A 33 1.93 5.85 -4.51
N PHE A 34 2.25 4.55 -4.50
CA PHE A 34 3.44 4.03 -5.16
C PHE A 34 3.41 4.27 -6.68
N ILE A 35 2.25 4.09 -7.31
CA ILE A 35 2.08 4.36 -8.75
C ILE A 35 2.31 5.84 -9.06
N LEU A 36 1.73 6.75 -8.26
CA LEU A 36 1.91 8.19 -8.45
C LEU A 36 3.38 8.61 -8.35
N VAL A 37 4.11 8.10 -7.34
CA VAL A 37 5.54 8.40 -7.19
C VAL A 37 6.36 7.84 -8.37
N ALA A 38 6.04 6.64 -8.84
CA ALA A 38 6.69 6.07 -10.01
C ALA A 38 6.46 6.90 -11.29
N LEU A 39 5.24 7.41 -11.49
CA LEU A 39 4.93 8.32 -12.59
C LEU A 39 5.71 9.63 -12.49
N VAL A 40 5.86 10.19 -11.28
CA VAL A 40 6.69 11.37 -11.03
C VAL A 40 8.14 11.13 -11.41
N ILE A 41 8.74 10.01 -11.00
CA ILE A 41 10.13 9.67 -11.37
C ILE A 41 10.26 9.53 -12.89
N CYS A 42 9.34 8.81 -13.54
CA CYS A 42 9.41 8.58 -14.98
C CYS A 42 9.16 9.86 -15.81
N GLY A 43 8.35 10.80 -15.30
CA GLY A 43 7.95 11.99 -16.04
C GLY A 43 8.76 13.25 -15.75
N LEU A 44 9.32 13.38 -14.53
CA LEU A 44 9.91 14.63 -14.04
C LEU A 44 11.37 14.50 -13.59
N ALA A 45 11.93 13.30 -13.48
CA ALA A 45 13.32 13.16 -13.03
C ALA A 45 14.32 13.64 -14.09
N ASN A 46 15.31 14.43 -13.66
CA ASN A 46 16.36 15.00 -14.52
C ASN A 46 17.53 14.03 -14.81
N THR A 47 17.43 12.78 -14.33
CA THR A 47 18.46 11.74 -14.49
C THR A 47 18.29 10.98 -15.82
N HIS A 48 19.27 10.16 -16.21
CA HIS A 48 19.20 9.29 -17.40
C HIS A 48 17.91 8.44 -17.47
N TYR A 49 17.34 8.34 -18.68
CA TYR A 49 16.07 7.66 -18.94
C TYR A 49 15.98 6.22 -18.43
N ILE A 50 17.08 5.44 -18.54
CA ILE A 50 17.11 4.04 -18.10
C ILE A 50 16.97 3.96 -16.58
N THR A 51 17.68 4.83 -15.85
CA THR A 51 17.65 4.87 -14.39
C THR A 51 16.26 5.25 -13.90
N ASN A 52 15.63 6.25 -14.52
CA ASN A 52 14.27 6.67 -14.14
C ASN A 52 13.27 5.53 -14.30
N LEU A 53 13.36 4.79 -15.41
CA LEU A 53 12.51 3.64 -15.65
C LEU A 53 12.75 2.52 -14.61
N ILE A 54 14.00 2.15 -14.36
CA ILE A 54 14.33 1.07 -13.42
C ILE A 54 13.91 1.43 -12.00
N VAL A 55 14.21 2.65 -11.54
CA VAL A 55 13.89 3.08 -10.17
C VAL A 55 12.38 3.31 -10.01
N GLY A 56 11.74 3.98 -10.97
CA GLY A 56 10.30 4.23 -10.94
C GLY A 56 9.49 2.94 -11.00
N VAL A 57 9.70 2.13 -12.04
CA VAL A 57 8.96 0.87 -12.24
C VAL A 57 9.34 -0.18 -11.21
N GLY A 58 10.64 -0.30 -10.89
CA GLY A 58 11.13 -1.23 -9.87
C GLY A 58 10.60 -0.91 -8.49
N GLY A 59 10.62 0.37 -8.09
CA GLY A 59 10.06 0.83 -6.82
C GLY A 59 8.55 0.59 -6.71
N MET A 60 7.81 0.80 -7.80
CA MET A 60 6.38 0.47 -7.87
C MET A 60 6.11 -1.02 -7.62
N PHE A 61 6.78 -1.91 -8.36
CA PHE A 61 6.55 -3.35 -8.19
C PHE A 61 6.96 -3.85 -6.81
N LEU A 62 8.07 -3.34 -6.27
CA LEU A 62 8.52 -3.70 -4.93
C LEU A 62 7.53 -3.21 -3.86
N GLY A 63 7.01 -1.98 -3.99
CA GLY A 63 5.96 -1.46 -3.11
C GLY A 63 4.68 -2.30 -3.15
N MET A 64 4.22 -2.67 -4.34
CA MET A 64 3.04 -3.54 -4.52
C MET A 64 3.25 -4.93 -3.91
N ALA A 65 4.45 -5.50 -4.02
CA ALA A 65 4.76 -6.79 -3.40
C ALA A 65 4.70 -6.73 -1.87
N ILE A 66 5.22 -5.66 -1.25
CA ILE A 66 5.17 -5.47 0.21
C ILE A 66 3.72 -5.31 0.68
N ILE A 67 2.91 -4.51 -0.02
CA ILE A 67 1.48 -4.33 0.30
C ILE A 67 0.74 -5.67 0.23
N ALA A 68 1.00 -6.49 -0.79
CA ALA A 68 0.36 -7.80 -0.93
C ALA A 68 0.73 -8.77 0.21
N VAL A 69 1.98 -8.72 0.68
CA VAL A 69 2.43 -9.52 1.82
C VAL A 69 1.77 -9.04 3.12
N GLU A 70 1.72 -7.72 3.37
CA GLU A 70 1.09 -7.17 4.58
C GLU A 70 -0.42 -7.39 4.61
N ALA A 71 -1.09 -7.29 3.45
CA ALA A 71 -2.51 -7.57 3.31
C ALA A 71 -2.85 -9.03 3.63
N LYS A 72 -1.96 -9.98 3.25
CA LYS A 72 -2.11 -11.39 3.61
C LYS A 72 -1.78 -11.68 5.07
N ALA A 73 -0.82 -10.97 5.65
CA ALA A 73 -0.38 -11.17 7.03
C ALA A 73 -1.35 -10.54 8.06
N GLY A 74 -2.29 -9.70 7.63
CA GLY A 74 -3.13 -8.92 8.56
C GLY A 74 -2.32 -7.88 9.33
N SER A 75 -1.22 -7.38 8.75
CA SER A 75 -0.32 -6.39 9.36
C SER A 75 -0.91 -4.97 9.31
N ASN A 76 -0.37 -4.06 10.10
CA ASN A 76 -0.81 -2.66 10.20
C ASN A 76 -0.33 -1.76 9.03
N TYR A 77 0.13 -2.33 7.91
CA TYR A 77 0.65 -1.62 6.73
C TYR A 77 1.80 -0.62 7.00
N LEU A 78 2.39 -0.65 8.20
CA LEU A 78 3.40 0.33 8.63
C LEU A 78 4.68 0.19 7.79
N THR A 79 5.02 -1.02 7.38
CA THR A 79 6.17 -1.29 6.51
C THR A 79 5.95 -0.68 5.13
N SER A 80 4.78 -0.90 4.54
CA SER A 80 4.39 -0.32 3.25
C SER A 80 4.41 1.20 3.29
N LEU A 81 3.94 1.80 4.39
CA LEU A 81 3.96 3.26 4.58
C LEU A 81 5.41 3.80 4.66
N ILE A 82 6.28 3.17 5.45
CA ILE A 82 7.70 3.57 5.55
C ILE A 82 8.39 3.43 4.20
N CYS A 83 8.19 2.31 3.51
CA CYS A 83 8.75 2.11 2.16
C CYS A 83 8.25 3.18 1.18
N TRP A 84 6.97 3.56 1.27
CA TRP A 84 6.43 4.63 0.44
C TRP A 84 7.11 5.98 0.74
N ILE A 85 7.29 6.34 2.01
CA ILE A 85 7.97 7.59 2.40
C ILE A 85 9.39 7.62 1.84
N VAL A 86 10.15 6.52 2.00
CA VAL A 86 11.51 6.42 1.46
C VAL A 86 11.51 6.57 -0.06
N PHE A 87 10.57 5.91 -0.75
CA PHE A 87 10.46 6.00 -2.21
C PHE A 87 10.12 7.42 -2.67
N ALA A 88 9.22 8.11 -1.97
CA ALA A 88 8.90 9.51 -2.23
C ALA A 88 10.10 10.44 -2.02
N LEU A 89 10.92 10.23 -0.98
CA LEU A 89 12.13 11.00 -0.76
C LEU A 89 13.16 10.80 -1.87
N ILE A 90 13.34 9.55 -2.33
CA ILE A 90 14.19 9.25 -3.49
C ILE A 90 13.67 9.98 -4.72
N ALA A 91 12.35 9.97 -4.95
CA ALA A 91 11.74 10.67 -6.07
C ALA A 91 12.02 12.17 -6.05
N VAL A 92 11.89 12.82 -4.88
CA VAL A 92 12.21 14.25 -4.73
C VAL A 92 13.66 14.52 -5.12
N PHE A 93 14.61 13.73 -4.60
CA PHE A 93 16.03 13.88 -4.91
C PHE A 93 16.35 13.68 -6.40
N MET A 94 15.64 12.77 -7.08
CA MET A 94 15.85 12.51 -8.52
C MET A 94 15.25 13.59 -9.43
N VAL A 95 14.26 14.34 -8.93
CA VAL A 95 13.59 15.42 -9.65
C VAL A 95 14.30 16.76 -9.48
N THR A 96 14.94 17.00 -8.34
CA THR A 96 15.78 18.19 -8.12
C THR A 96 17.10 18.10 -8.84
#